data_AF-A0A968T154-F1
#
_entry.id   AF-A0A968T154-F1
#
_cell.length_a   1.000
_cell.length_b   1.000
_cell.length_c   1.000
_cell.angle_alpha   90.00
_cell.angle_beta   90.00
_cell.angle_gamma   90.00
#
_symmetry.space_group_name_H-M   'P 1'
#
loop_
_entity.id
_entity.type
_entity.pdbx_description
1 polymer ?
#
loop_
_entity_poly.entity_id
_entity_poly.type
_entity_poly.pdbx_seq_one_letter_code
_entity_poly.pdbx_strand_id
1 'polypeptide(L)'
;MTEKNQNADLIKRIQELENELNTTKAQLNSFINNLPFVSWIKDTEGRYVYVNEPFLINFDKQAEEVLNNTDDSILDPSYVQKEISEDRQVKKSGKKMLFTGKSGDQWYETYKTPVTDCNGNV
;
A
#
# COMPACT_ATOMS: atom_id res chain seq x y z
N MET A 1 15.50 -38.06 23.90
CA MET A 1 15.87 -38.01 22.47
C MET A 1 14.74 -37.45 21.59
N THR A 2 13.47 -37.58 21.98
CA THR A 2 12.30 -37.14 21.20
C THR A 2 12.12 -35.61 21.12
N GLU A 3 12.30 -34.87 22.22
CA GLU A 3 12.18 -33.39 22.21
C GLU A 3 13.25 -32.68 21.37
N LYS A 4 14.48 -33.20 21.35
CA LYS A 4 15.56 -32.60 20.56
C LYS A 4 15.31 -32.71 19.05
N ASN A 5 14.68 -33.80 18.62
CA ASN A 5 14.29 -34.00 17.23
C ASN A 5 13.06 -33.14 16.87
N GLN A 6 12.08 -33.05 17.78
CA GLN A 6 10.91 -32.19 17.59
C GLN A 6 11.29 -30.70 17.49
N ASN A 7 12.25 -30.24 18.29
CA ASN A 7 12.76 -28.86 18.21
C ASN A 7 13.52 -28.60 16.91
N ALA A 8 14.28 -29.56 16.41
CA ALA A 8 14.98 -29.43 15.12
C ALA A 8 13.99 -29.34 13.95
N ASP A 9 12.93 -30.14 13.96
CA ASP A 9 11.88 -30.11 12.95
C ASP A 9 11.08 -28.80 12.98
N LEU A 10 10.78 -28.28 14.17
CA LEU A 10 10.13 -26.97 14.33
C LEU A 10 10.98 -25.82 13.77
N ILE A 11 12.28 -25.80 14.07
CA ILE A 11 13.20 -24.78 13.54
C ILE A 11 13.24 -24.84 12.02
N LYS A 12 13.36 -26.05 11.45
CA LYS A 12 13.34 -26.24 10.00
C LYS A 12 12.04 -25.72 9.39
N ARG A 13 10.90 -26.00 10.02
CA ARG A 13 9.60 -25.54 9.52
C ARG A 13 9.46 -24.02 9.56
N ILE A 14 9.97 -23.36 10.60
CA ILE A 14 9.98 -21.89 10.70
C ILE A 14 10.80 -21.30 9.55
N GLN A 15 12.00 -21.83 9.29
CA GLN A 15 12.86 -21.36 8.20
C GLN A 15 12.22 -21.54 6.82
N GLU A 16 11.54 -22.66 6.59
CA GLU A 16 10.79 -22.89 5.34
C GLU A 16 9.68 -21.86 5.16
N LEU A 17 8.90 -21.59 6.21
CA LEU A 17 7.82 -20.60 6.19
C LEU A 17 8.35 -19.17 6.01
N GLU A 18 9.46 -18.81 6.64
CA GLU A 18 10.13 -17.52 6.46
C GLU A 18 10.60 -17.33 5.02
N ASN A 19 11.20 -18.35 4.42
CA ASN A 19 11.65 -18.32 3.03
C ASN A 19 10.49 -18.19 2.04
N GLU A 20 9.41 -18.94 2.26
CA GLU A 20 8.20 -18.84 1.43
C GLU A 20 7.55 -17.45 1.53
N LEU A 21 7.46 -16.90 2.74
CA LEU A 21 6.95 -15.56 2.98
C LEU A 21 7.81 -14.50 2.31
N ASN A 22 9.14 -14.57 2.46
CA ASN A 22 10.07 -13.62 1.86
C ASN A 22 10.04 -13.69 0.33
N THR A 23 9.96 -14.90 -0.23
CA THR A 23 9.82 -15.11 -1.68
C THR A 23 8.54 -14.47 -2.21
N THR A 24 7.41 -14.72 -1.53
CA THR A 24 6.11 -14.16 -1.91
C THR A 24 6.13 -12.63 -1.83
N LYS A 25 6.68 -12.06 -0.75
CA LYS A 25 6.82 -10.61 -0.59
C LYS A 25 7.68 -9.99 -1.70
N ALA A 26 8.82 -10.61 -2.02
CA ALA A 26 9.71 -10.13 -3.08
C ALA A 26 9.02 -10.15 -4.46
N GLN A 27 8.29 -11.23 -4.78
CA GLN A 27 7.53 -11.34 -6.02
C GLN A 27 6.42 -10.28 -6.12
N LEU A 28 5.65 -10.08 -5.05
CA LEU A 28 4.59 -9.06 -5.01
C LEU A 28 5.15 -7.64 -5.14
N ASN A 29 6.23 -7.32 -4.42
CA ASN A 29 6.88 -6.01 -4.52
C ASN A 29 7.43 -5.78 -5.93
N SER A 30 8.11 -6.76 -6.51
CA SER A 30 8.61 -6.67 -7.88
C SER A 30 7.47 -6.48 -8.89
N PHE A 31 6.37 -7.21 -8.73
CA PHE A 31 5.22 -7.09 -9.62
C PHE A 31 4.61 -5.68 -9.55
N ILE A 32 4.34 -5.15 -8.36
CA ILE A 32 3.69 -3.84 -8.19
C ILE A 32 4.61 -2.69 -8.62
N ASN A 33 5.93 -2.80 -8.39
CA ASN A 33 6.89 -1.77 -8.83
C ASN A 33 7.06 -1.74 -10.36
N ASN A 34 6.85 -2.86 -11.04
CA ASN A 34 6.93 -2.94 -12.50
C ASN A 34 5.64 -2.47 -13.21
N LEU A 35 4.56 -2.18 -12.48
CA LEU A 35 3.35 -1.61 -13.08
C LEU A 35 3.60 -0.15 -13.48
N PRO A 36 3.09 0.32 -14.63
CA PRO A 36 3.24 1.72 -15.05
C PRO A 36 2.25 2.66 -14.32
N PHE A 37 1.82 2.29 -13.12
CA PHE A 37 0.77 2.99 -12.37
C PHE A 37 1.28 3.41 -10.99
N VAL A 38 1.00 4.65 -10.61
CA VAL A 38 1.15 5.14 -9.24
C VAL A 38 0.20 4.34 -8.34
N SER A 39 0.74 3.66 -7.34
CA SER A 39 -0.03 2.79 -6.43
C SER A 39 0.36 3.03 -4.98
N TRP A 40 -0.63 3.07 -4.09
CA TRP A 40 -0.44 3.32 -2.66
C TRP A 40 -1.48 2.61 -1.81
N ILE A 41 -1.17 2.43 -0.54
CA ILE A 41 -2.11 2.00 0.51
C ILE A 41 -2.00 3.00 1.66
N LYS A 42 -3.15 3.42 2.18
CA LYS A 42 -3.24 4.22 3.39
C LYS A 42 -3.92 3.44 4.50
N ASP A 43 -3.56 3.73 5.74
CA ASP A 43 -4.30 3.25 6.91
C ASP A 43 -5.62 4.02 7.12
N THR A 44 -6.32 3.67 8.20
CA THR A 44 -7.60 4.27 8.57
C THR A 44 -7.46 5.74 8.97
N GLU A 45 -6.29 6.18 9.45
CA GLU A 45 -5.94 7.57 9.76
C GLU A 45 -5.53 8.37 8.50
N GLY A 46 -5.33 7.69 7.36
CA GLY A 46 -4.93 8.31 6.10
C GLY A 46 -3.41 8.39 5.91
N ARG A 47 -2.63 7.69 6.72
CA ARG A 47 -1.17 7.63 6.58
C ARG A 47 -0.78 6.64 5.50
N TYR A 48 0.20 6.99 4.66
CA TYR A 48 0.74 6.06 3.68
C TYR A 48 1.48 4.91 4.38
N VAL A 49 1.00 3.68 4.20
CA VAL A 49 1.63 2.46 4.72
C VAL A 49 2.35 1.66 3.64
N TYR A 50 2.07 1.96 2.37
CA TYR A 50 2.75 1.40 1.22
C TYR A 50 2.68 2.37 0.04
N VAL A 51 3.75 2.44 -0.73
CA VAL A 51 3.83 3.10 -2.04
C VAL A 51 4.75 2.30 -2.95
N ASN A 52 4.49 2.32 -4.26
CA ASN A 52 5.36 1.69 -5.25
C ASN A 52 6.40 2.67 -5.83
N GLU A 53 7.39 2.15 -6.55
CA GLU A 53 8.44 2.96 -7.18
C GLU A 53 7.89 4.05 -8.15
N PRO A 54 6.91 3.76 -9.04
CA PRO A 54 6.24 4.78 -9.83
C PRO A 54 5.65 5.96 -9.03
N PHE A 55 5.13 5.71 -7.82
CA PHE A 55 4.65 6.78 -6.94
C PHE A 55 5.81 7.71 -6.56
N LEU A 56 6.91 7.15 -6.07
CA LEU A 56 8.08 7.90 -5.62
C LEU A 56 8.67 8.76 -6.76
N ILE A 57 8.76 8.20 -7.96
CA ILE A 57 9.23 8.90 -9.16
C ILE A 57 8.27 10.03 -9.54
N ASN A 58 6.96 9.78 -9.55
CA ASN A 58 5.97 10.76 -9.97
C ASN A 58 5.87 11.96 -9.02
N PHE A 59 6.06 11.72 -7.72
CA PHE A 59 6.01 12.77 -6.69
C PHE A 59 7.37 13.34 -6.29
N ASP A 60 8.46 12.87 -6.91
CA ASP A 60 9.85 13.24 -6.63
C ASP A 60 10.19 13.18 -5.13
N LYS A 61 9.95 12.01 -4.52
CA LYS A 61 10.12 11.76 -3.08
C LYS A 61 10.81 10.44 -2.81
N GLN A 62 11.45 10.35 -1.65
CA GLN A 62 11.93 9.09 -1.08
C GLN A 62 10.86 8.42 -0.21
N ALA A 63 10.96 7.10 -0.04
CA ALA A 63 10.00 6.33 0.74
C ALA A 63 9.88 6.83 2.18
N GLU A 64 11.00 7.23 2.80
CA GLU A 64 11.07 7.72 4.17
C GLU A 64 10.36 9.06 4.36
N GLU A 65 10.20 9.85 3.29
CA GLU A 65 9.45 11.11 3.30
C GLU A 65 7.94 10.88 3.21
N VAL A 66 7.53 9.72 2.68
CA VAL A 66 6.13 9.39 2.40
C VAL A 66 5.51 8.52 3.48
N LEU A 67 6.21 7.45 3.88
CA LEU A 67 5.67 6.45 4.79
C LEU A 67 5.37 7.04 6.17
N ASN A 68 4.22 6.65 6.73
CA ASN A 68 3.64 7.14 8.00
C ASN A 68 3.19 8.61 8.00
N ASN A 69 3.32 9.32 6.88
CA ASN A 69 2.81 10.67 6.70
C ASN A 69 1.46 10.70 5.97
N THR A 70 0.78 11.85 5.98
CA THR A 70 -0.56 12.09 5.42
C THR A 70 -0.50 12.98 4.18
N ASP A 71 -1.62 13.09 3.45
CA ASP A 71 -1.69 13.83 2.18
C ASP A 71 -1.13 15.26 2.23
N ASP A 72 -1.26 15.96 3.36
CA ASP A 72 -0.81 17.34 3.55
C ASP A 72 0.71 17.54 3.46
N SER A 73 1.51 16.51 3.75
CA SER A 73 2.97 16.60 3.60
C SER A 73 3.45 16.11 2.22
N ILE A 74 2.58 15.45 1.46
CA ILE A 74 2.94 14.75 0.22
C ILE A 74 2.44 15.49 -1.02
N LEU A 75 1.20 15.99 -0.96
CA LEU A 75 0.50 16.58 -2.09
C LEU A 75 0.53 18.10 -2.05
N ASP A 76 0.32 18.72 -3.21
CA ASP A 76 0.03 20.16 -3.25
C ASP A 76 -1.27 20.45 -2.48
N PRO A 77 -1.30 21.52 -1.65
CA PRO A 77 -2.45 21.86 -0.81
C PRO A 77 -3.80 21.92 -1.55
N SER A 78 -3.78 22.25 -2.84
CA SER A 78 -4.99 22.29 -3.69
C SER A 78 -5.67 20.92 -3.87
N TYR A 79 -4.94 19.81 -3.74
CA TYR A 79 -5.49 18.44 -3.89
C TYR A 79 -5.83 17.77 -2.56
N VAL A 80 -5.22 18.19 -1.44
CA VAL A 80 -5.33 17.50 -0.14
C VAL A 80 -6.78 17.27 0.30
N GLN A 81 -7.63 18.30 0.25
CA GLN A 81 -9.03 18.18 0.67
C GLN A 81 -9.86 17.26 -0.24
N LYS A 82 -9.53 17.25 -1.54
CA LYS A 82 -10.17 16.35 -2.51
C LYS A 82 -9.82 14.90 -2.18
N GLU A 83 -8.54 14.58 -2.00
CA GLU A 83 -8.09 13.22 -1.70
C GLU A 83 -8.69 12.68 -0.39
N ILE A 84 -8.68 13.49 0.69
CA ILE A 84 -9.29 13.13 1.98
C ILE A 84 -10.80 12.86 1.83
N SER A 85 -11.50 13.69 1.05
CA SER A 85 -12.94 13.54 0.82
C SER A 85 -13.26 12.25 0.05
N GLU A 86 -12.48 11.93 -0.98
CA GLU A 86 -12.64 10.71 -1.77
C GLU A 86 -12.34 9.46 -0.93
N ASP A 87 -11.26 9.47 -0.15
CA ASP A 87 -10.89 8.38 0.76
C ASP A 87 -12.01 8.13 1.78
N ARG A 88 -12.61 9.20 2.32
CA ARG A 88 -13.78 9.10 3.21
C ARG A 88 -15.01 8.51 2.51
N GLN A 89 -15.26 8.86 1.24
CA GLN A 89 -16.38 8.30 0.47
C GLN A 89 -16.19 6.79 0.23
N VAL A 90 -14.97 6.36 -0.11
CA VAL A 90 -14.63 4.95 -0.30
C VAL A 90 -14.79 4.18 1.01
N LYS A 91 -14.19 4.67 2.10
CA LYS A 91 -14.31 4.05 3.44
C LYS A 91 -15.78 3.93 3.87
N LYS A 92 -16.58 5.00 3.74
CA LYS A 92 -18.00 5.01 4.13
C LYS A 92 -18.85 4.09 3.27
N SER A 93 -18.56 4.00 1.97
CA SER A 93 -19.35 3.16 1.06
C SER A 93 -18.99 1.68 1.14
N GLY A 94 -17.75 1.35 1.56
CA GLY A 94 -17.22 0.00 1.55
C GLY A 94 -17.09 -0.58 0.14
N LYS A 95 -17.06 0.27 -0.90
CA LYS A 95 -17.08 -0.14 -2.31
C LYS A 95 -15.93 0.49 -3.08
N LYS A 96 -15.51 -0.19 -4.15
CA LYS A 96 -14.60 0.40 -5.13
C LYS A 96 -15.24 1.61 -5.82
N MET A 97 -14.46 2.67 -6.03
CA MET A 97 -14.89 3.89 -6.70
C MET A 97 -13.81 4.37 -7.67
N LEU A 98 -14.26 5.04 -8.74
CA LEU A 98 -13.40 5.70 -9.72
C LEU A 98 -13.57 7.21 -9.57
N PHE A 99 -12.45 7.90 -9.46
CA PHE A 99 -12.38 9.36 -9.41
C PHE A 99 -11.57 9.86 -10.60
N THR A 100 -11.94 11.02 -11.13
CA THR A 100 -11.20 11.71 -12.20
C THR A 100 -10.67 13.03 -11.65
N GLY A 101 -9.47 13.40 -12.05
CA GLY A 101 -8.89 14.69 -11.72
C GLY A 101 -8.09 15.26 -12.88
N LYS A 102 -7.67 16.52 -12.73
CA LYS A 102 -6.81 17.21 -13.69
C LYS A 102 -5.66 17.85 -12.93
N SER A 103 -4.43 17.62 -13.40
CA SER A 103 -3.24 18.30 -12.92
C SER A 103 -2.62 19.07 -14.10
N GLY A 104 -2.66 20.40 -14.03
CA GLY A 104 -2.36 21.25 -15.19
C GLY A 104 -3.28 20.93 -16.37
N ASP A 105 -2.69 20.43 -17.46
CA ASP A 105 -3.41 20.01 -18.68
C ASP A 105 -3.62 18.50 -18.80
N GLN A 106 -3.11 17.72 -17.85
CA GLN A 106 -3.21 16.27 -17.88
C GLN A 106 -4.39 15.78 -17.05
N TRP A 107 -5.22 14.93 -17.65
CA TRP A 107 -6.26 14.19 -16.94
C TRP A 107 -5.68 12.93 -16.30
N TYR A 108 -6.20 12.58 -15.13
CA TYR A 108 -5.86 11.35 -14.44
C TYR A 108 -7.11 10.68 -13.86
N GLU A 109 -7.02 9.36 -13.75
CA GLU A 109 -8.01 8.51 -13.12
C GLU A 109 -7.42 7.85 -11.88
N THR A 110 -8.22 7.75 -10.83
CA THR A 110 -7.83 7.09 -9.59
C THR A 110 -8.87 6.06 -9.20
N TYR A 111 -8.44 4.81 -9.15
CA TYR A 111 -9.25 3.67 -8.72
C TYR A 111 -8.97 3.40 -7.24
N LYS A 112 -9.96 3.63 -6.38
CA LYS A 112 -9.83 3.43 -4.93
C LYS A 112 -10.72 2.28 -4.48
N THR A 113 -10.15 1.36 -3.72
CA THR A 113 -10.87 0.24 -3.10
C THR A 113 -10.54 0.18 -1.62
N PRO A 114 -11.51 -0.11 -0.74
CA PRO A 114 -11.17 -0.47 0.64
C PRO A 114 -10.32 -1.73 0.61
N VAL A 115 -9.24 -1.73 1.39
CA VAL A 115 -8.41 -2.91 1.64
C VAL A 115 -8.81 -3.41 3.01
N THR A 116 -9.13 -4.70 3.12
CA THR A 116 -9.47 -5.31 4.40
C THR A 116 -8.30 -6.12 4.94
N ASP A 117 -8.15 -6.13 6.26
CA ASP A 117 -7.28 -7.08 6.96
C ASP A 117 -7.80 -8.52 6.80
N CYS A 118 -7.06 -9.48 7.37
CA CYS A 118 -7.43 -10.90 7.35
C CYS A 118 -8.74 -11.21 8.09
N ASN A 119 -9.28 -10.27 8.87
CA ASN A 119 -10.53 -10.37 9.60
C ASN A 119 -11.69 -9.66 8.87
N GLY A 120 -11.45 -9.06 7.71
CA GLY A 120 -12.44 -8.31 6.95
C GLY A 120 -12.67 -6.87 7.43
N ASN A 121 -11.83 -6.35 8.33
CA ASN A 121 -11.89 -4.95 8.78
C ASN A 121 -11.13 -4.06 7.79
N VAL A 122 -11.71 -2.92 7.46
CA VAL A 122 -11.04 -1.85 6.68
C VAL A 122 -10.13 -1.01 7.56
#